data_AF-A0AAZ3PSC9-F1
#
_entry.id   AF-A0AAZ3PSC9-F1
#
_cell.length_a   1.000
_cell.length_b   1.000
_cell.length_c   1.000
_cell.angle_alpha   90.00
_cell.angle_beta   90.00
_cell.angle_gamma   90.00
#
_symmetry.space_group_name_H-M   'P 1'
#
loop_
_entity.id
_entity.type
_entity.pdbx_description
1 polymer ?
#
loop_
_entity_poly.entity_id
_entity_poly.type
_entity_poly.pdbx_seq_one_letter_code
_entity_poly.pdbx_strand_id
1 'polypeptide(L)'
;MDFNKQRQARNNKIHSENSRLHSTLRMWYRGGGEASGDEIYTGYNMTTHQKGALQCRSAYRLTANMTIRTLRDYGQHYRPRMACLKNVEVFVVEMQDPKSGVKGADQKLNVTIIPHVINGQDILAWIVTKMKVTTEEAQAFGTMLVAYGYIYPLQNHRKLVLVPDSTLYRFQTPYFWPVQKWPPNICCFQQQHYDNLHKWMNPKWDFIVMQATEQYKANKERKKPDRVVLDCQERAYWIVHRPPRRTHSAMDYGLDRLIDPNAEEVTGEYCNIFLTQALMRSAVKSSVSLTAFVKFVTTHHNHDPFLTTPVPSNPWITDSDEFWQLNSRSVDIPTKLSVERWVLSFWELISDPRGRVDFKLFLKKEHSAENMAFYEAAEEMRWGAASAIPEKSQFIFNTFLKPGAPRWINIDGRTMGLTVKGLVVPHRYVLDAAQTHIFLLMKKDTFYRYLKSPVHKDMQKRALVPAPHVFTDAQLEANVRNRNPGISPILQWQQEEEEKAAAAVAARPIDVKAMVATNKLDRK
;
A
#
# COMPACT_ATOMS: atom_id res chain seq x y z
N MET A 1 -54.90 -33.23 -18.64
CA MET A 1 -54.05 -34.11 -19.49
C MET A 1 -52.67 -33.52 -19.84
N ASP A 2 -52.39 -32.23 -19.58
CA ASP A 2 -51.10 -31.61 -19.96
C ASP A 2 -49.94 -31.77 -18.95
N PHE A 3 -50.22 -32.02 -17.68
CA PHE A 3 -49.14 -32.11 -16.67
C PHE A 3 -48.31 -33.41 -16.80
N ASN A 4 -48.95 -34.52 -17.18
CA ASN A 4 -48.27 -35.80 -17.40
C ASN A 4 -47.47 -35.79 -18.72
N LYS A 5 -47.92 -35.08 -19.76
CA LYS A 5 -47.15 -34.91 -21.00
C LYS A 5 -45.87 -34.09 -20.79
N GLN A 6 -45.92 -33.03 -19.97
CA GLN A 6 -44.72 -32.24 -19.63
C GLN A 6 -43.72 -33.01 -18.78
N ARG A 7 -44.18 -33.87 -17.86
CA ARG A 7 -43.30 -34.71 -17.03
C ARG A 7 -42.64 -35.83 -17.86
N GLN A 8 -43.37 -36.41 -18.81
CA GLN A 8 -42.84 -37.45 -19.71
C GLN A 8 -41.87 -36.85 -20.75
N ALA A 9 -42.12 -35.63 -21.23
CA ALA A 9 -41.18 -34.89 -22.07
C ALA A 9 -39.89 -34.50 -21.30
N ARG A 10 -40.00 -34.15 -20.01
CA ARG A 10 -38.83 -33.88 -19.14
C ARG A 10 -37.98 -35.14 -18.91
N ASN A 11 -38.63 -36.27 -18.63
CA ASN A 11 -37.93 -37.54 -18.40
C ASN A 11 -37.28 -38.08 -19.70
N ASN A 12 -37.94 -37.95 -20.84
CA ASN A 12 -37.36 -38.33 -22.14
C ASN A 12 -36.18 -37.42 -22.53
N LYS A 13 -36.21 -36.14 -22.16
CA LYS A 13 -35.08 -35.21 -22.36
C LYS A 13 -33.87 -35.60 -21.50
N ILE A 14 -34.10 -35.91 -20.21
CA ILE A 14 -33.07 -36.39 -19.27
C ILE A 14 -32.47 -37.73 -19.72
N HIS A 15 -33.28 -38.66 -20.25
CA HIS A 15 -32.76 -39.92 -20.80
C HIS A 15 -31.96 -39.72 -22.10
N SER A 16 -32.37 -38.80 -22.98
CA SER A 16 -31.62 -38.47 -24.21
C SER A 16 -30.28 -37.79 -23.92
N GLU A 17 -30.22 -36.94 -22.89
CA GLU A 17 -29.00 -36.28 -22.43
C GLU A 17 -28.04 -37.26 -21.73
N ASN A 18 -28.57 -38.21 -20.95
CA ASN A 18 -27.76 -39.30 -20.37
C ASN A 18 -27.23 -40.29 -21.42
N SER A 19 -28.01 -40.61 -22.46
CA SER A 19 -27.51 -41.43 -23.59
C SER A 19 -26.46 -40.69 -24.42
N ARG A 20 -26.60 -39.36 -24.62
CA ARG A 20 -25.55 -38.52 -25.24
C ARG A 20 -24.29 -38.50 -24.38
N LEU A 21 -24.39 -38.29 -23.07
CA LEU A 21 -23.25 -38.31 -22.14
C LEU A 21 -22.54 -39.68 -22.10
N HIS A 22 -23.27 -40.79 -22.16
CA HIS A 22 -22.68 -42.12 -22.30
C HIS A 22 -22.00 -42.37 -23.65
N SER A 23 -22.50 -41.79 -24.75
CA SER A 23 -21.83 -41.85 -26.06
C SER A 23 -20.55 -41.00 -26.11
N THR A 24 -20.53 -39.83 -25.46
CA THR A 24 -19.36 -38.96 -25.36
C THR A 24 -18.28 -39.57 -24.46
N LEU A 25 -18.67 -40.27 -23.38
CA LEU A 25 -17.74 -41.06 -22.55
C LEU A 25 -17.12 -42.25 -23.32
N ARG A 26 -17.86 -42.89 -24.24
CA ARG A 26 -17.31 -43.95 -25.10
C ARG A 26 -16.37 -43.42 -26.17
N MET A 27 -16.60 -42.21 -26.70
CA MET A 27 -15.69 -41.55 -27.65
C MET A 27 -14.34 -41.18 -27.00
N TRP A 28 -14.34 -40.75 -25.73
CA TRP A 28 -13.09 -40.52 -24.98
C TRP A 28 -12.27 -41.79 -24.68
N TYR A 29 -12.89 -42.97 -24.78
CA TYR A 29 -12.21 -44.27 -24.59
C TYR A 29 -11.63 -44.86 -25.88
N ARG A 30 -11.94 -44.31 -27.07
CA ARG A 30 -11.37 -44.74 -28.36
C ARG A 30 -11.04 -43.52 -29.23
N GLY A 31 -9.82 -43.01 -29.12
CA GLY A 31 -9.30 -42.02 -30.05
C GLY A 31 -8.16 -41.24 -29.43
N GLY A 32 -6.92 -41.64 -29.75
CA GLY A 32 -5.81 -40.70 -29.69
C GLY A 32 -5.96 -39.68 -30.83
N GLY A 33 -5.73 -38.41 -30.54
CA GLY A 33 -5.65 -37.38 -31.57
C GLY A 33 -6.11 -36.00 -31.13
N GLU A 34 -5.14 -35.08 -31.18
CA GLU A 34 -5.24 -33.64 -31.40
C GLU A 34 -5.39 -32.68 -30.21
N ALA A 35 -4.52 -31.67 -30.31
CA ALA A 35 -3.99 -30.82 -29.27
C ALA A 35 -4.58 -29.40 -29.33
N SER A 36 -4.53 -28.70 -28.19
CA SER A 36 -4.37 -27.25 -28.19
C SER A 36 -3.79 -26.77 -26.85
N GLY A 37 -2.54 -26.30 -26.87
CA GLY A 37 -2.15 -25.11 -26.11
C GLY A 37 -1.38 -25.21 -24.80
N ASP A 38 -0.85 -26.37 -24.38
CA ASP A 38 -0.02 -26.50 -23.17
C ASP A 38 1.23 -27.37 -23.43
N GLU A 39 2.20 -26.84 -24.19
CA GLU A 39 3.51 -27.48 -24.41
C GLU A 39 4.65 -26.71 -23.71
N ILE A 40 4.73 -26.79 -22.38
CA ILE A 40 6.00 -26.54 -21.63
C ILE A 40 6.25 -27.61 -20.53
N TYR A 41 5.41 -28.64 -20.40
CA TYR A 41 5.60 -29.72 -19.41
C TYR A 41 5.70 -31.11 -20.05
N THR A 42 6.59 -31.29 -21.03
CA THR A 42 6.96 -32.61 -21.56
C THR A 42 8.38 -32.96 -21.12
N GLY A 43 8.53 -33.31 -19.85
CA GLY A 43 9.78 -33.81 -19.28
C GLY A 43 9.67 -34.61 -17.99
N TYR A 44 8.51 -34.64 -17.35
CA TYR A 44 8.28 -35.43 -16.13
C TYR A 44 7.34 -36.60 -16.42
N ASN A 45 7.87 -37.82 -16.29
CA ASN A 45 7.07 -39.05 -16.31
C ASN A 45 6.11 -39.04 -15.11
N MET A 46 4.88 -38.62 -15.34
CA MET A 46 3.83 -38.65 -14.33
C MET A 46 3.38 -40.09 -14.06
N THR A 47 3.35 -40.50 -12.79
CA THR A 47 2.88 -41.83 -12.37
C THR A 47 1.35 -41.91 -12.45
N THR A 48 0.82 -43.13 -12.63
CA THR A 48 -0.61 -43.46 -12.79
C THR A 48 -1.50 -42.86 -11.68
N HIS A 49 -0.94 -42.62 -10.50
CA HIS A 49 -1.61 -42.03 -9.35
C HIS A 49 -1.85 -40.51 -9.46
N GLN A 50 -0.97 -39.79 -10.20
CA GLN A 50 -1.12 -38.35 -10.47
C GLN A 50 -2.28 -38.08 -11.44
N LYS A 51 -2.56 -39.02 -12.36
CA LYS A 51 -3.70 -38.98 -13.27
C LYS A 51 -5.04 -39.23 -12.54
N GLY A 52 -5.07 -40.12 -11.55
CA GLY A 52 -6.27 -40.40 -10.74
C GLY A 52 -6.71 -39.24 -9.84
N ALA A 53 -5.75 -38.49 -9.28
CA ALA A 53 -6.05 -37.32 -8.43
C ALA A 53 -6.63 -36.13 -9.23
N LEU A 54 -6.26 -35.99 -10.50
CA LEU A 54 -6.84 -35.01 -11.44
C LEU A 54 -8.30 -35.34 -11.79
N GLN A 55 -8.65 -36.62 -11.87
CA GLN A 55 -10.02 -37.09 -12.15
C GLN A 55 -10.98 -36.82 -10.97
N CYS A 56 -10.52 -37.00 -9.73
CA CYS A 56 -11.27 -36.60 -8.54
C CYS A 56 -11.52 -35.08 -8.47
N ARG A 57 -10.57 -34.24 -8.93
CA ARG A 57 -10.75 -32.77 -8.95
C ARG A 57 -11.80 -32.29 -9.97
N SER A 58 -12.04 -33.04 -11.05
CA SER A 58 -13.04 -32.68 -12.06
C SER A 58 -14.48 -33.00 -11.62
N ALA A 59 -14.69 -34.11 -10.89
CA ALA A 59 -16.02 -34.55 -10.46
C ALA A 59 -16.68 -33.60 -9.42
N TYR A 60 -15.90 -32.90 -8.59
CA TYR A 60 -16.43 -31.95 -7.61
C TYR A 60 -16.91 -30.60 -8.21
N ARG A 61 -16.57 -30.33 -9.48
CA ARG A 61 -16.93 -29.08 -10.17
C ARG A 61 -18.41 -29.00 -10.56
N LEU A 62 -19.11 -30.14 -10.64
CA LEU A 62 -20.50 -30.19 -11.08
C LEU A 62 -21.53 -30.00 -9.96
N THR A 63 -21.17 -30.27 -8.69
CA THR A 63 -22.14 -30.24 -7.58
C THR A 63 -22.10 -28.97 -6.72
N ALA A 64 -21.02 -28.17 -6.79
CA ALA A 64 -20.91 -26.92 -6.03
C ALA A 64 -21.66 -25.73 -6.65
N ASN A 65 -22.17 -25.86 -7.89
CA ASN A 65 -22.92 -24.82 -8.59
C ASN A 65 -24.43 -24.80 -8.26
N MET A 66 -24.88 -25.57 -7.26
CA MET A 66 -26.30 -25.74 -6.93
C MET A 66 -26.80 -24.93 -5.72
N THR A 67 -26.02 -23.96 -5.22
CA THR A 67 -26.50 -22.97 -4.25
C THR A 67 -26.92 -21.67 -4.94
N ILE A 68 -28.24 -21.55 -5.13
CA ILE A 68 -29.08 -20.35 -5.21
C ILE A 68 -28.29 -19.01 -5.31
N ARG A 69 -28.03 -18.55 -6.54
CA ARG A 69 -27.53 -17.20 -6.85
C ARG A 69 -28.67 -16.16 -6.85
N THR A 70 -29.31 -15.88 -5.72
CA THR A 70 -30.41 -14.90 -5.68
C THR A 70 -30.40 -13.95 -4.48
N LEU A 71 -29.24 -13.37 -4.16
CA LEU A 71 -29.10 -12.13 -3.36
C LEU A 71 -27.81 -11.45 -3.83
N ARG A 72 -27.83 -10.13 -4.06
CA ARG A 72 -26.60 -9.37 -4.36
C ARG A 72 -25.67 -9.46 -3.16
N ASP A 73 -24.72 -10.38 -3.24
CA ASP A 73 -23.74 -10.64 -2.21
C ASP A 73 -22.65 -9.57 -2.31
N TYR A 74 -22.73 -8.55 -1.46
CA TYR A 74 -21.73 -7.48 -1.35
C TYR A 74 -20.49 -7.91 -0.52
N GLY A 75 -20.39 -9.20 -0.17
CA GLY A 75 -19.24 -9.75 0.56
C GLY A 75 -17.95 -9.82 -0.27
N GLN A 76 -16.84 -10.03 0.43
CA GLN A 76 -15.54 -10.30 -0.17
C GLN A 76 -15.38 -11.81 -0.30
N HIS A 77 -15.15 -12.30 -1.53
CA HIS A 77 -15.24 -13.74 -1.84
C HIS A 77 -14.03 -14.30 -2.59
N TYR A 78 -13.13 -13.44 -3.07
CA TYR A 78 -12.06 -13.84 -3.97
C TYR A 78 -10.70 -13.59 -3.37
N ARG A 79 -9.84 -14.61 -3.34
CA ARG A 79 -8.46 -14.46 -2.87
C ARG A 79 -7.71 -13.40 -3.71
N PRO A 80 -6.83 -12.59 -3.09
CA PRO A 80 -6.00 -11.65 -3.82
C PRO A 80 -5.01 -12.35 -4.77
N ARG A 81 -4.46 -11.59 -5.73
CA ARG A 81 -3.34 -12.06 -6.55
C ARG A 81 -2.12 -12.33 -5.67
N MET A 82 -1.47 -13.48 -5.86
CA MET A 82 -0.27 -13.89 -5.14
C MET A 82 0.89 -14.02 -6.13
N ALA A 83 1.30 -12.90 -6.73
CA ALA A 83 2.34 -12.87 -7.76
C ALA A 83 3.71 -13.41 -7.27
N CYS A 84 3.98 -13.28 -5.97
CA CYS A 84 5.21 -13.77 -5.35
C CYS A 84 5.41 -15.28 -5.51
N LEU A 85 4.34 -16.09 -5.53
CA LEU A 85 4.45 -17.55 -5.57
C LEU A 85 5.21 -18.02 -6.81
N LYS A 86 4.85 -17.50 -8.00
CA LYS A 86 5.53 -17.85 -9.25
C LYS A 86 7.02 -17.51 -9.24
N ASN A 87 7.38 -16.35 -8.69
CA ASN A 87 8.78 -15.92 -8.60
C ASN A 87 9.57 -16.84 -7.66
N VAL A 88 8.97 -17.22 -6.54
CA VAL A 88 9.58 -18.15 -5.57
C VAL A 88 9.72 -19.55 -6.17
N GLU A 89 8.72 -20.03 -6.90
CA GLU A 89 8.75 -21.33 -7.57
C GLU A 89 9.92 -21.44 -8.56
N VAL A 90 10.10 -20.42 -9.41
CA VAL A 90 11.24 -20.36 -10.34
C VAL A 90 12.56 -20.40 -9.57
N PHE A 91 12.68 -19.62 -8.49
CA PHE A 91 13.87 -19.61 -7.65
C PHE A 91 14.17 -20.97 -7.00
N VAL A 92 13.14 -21.65 -6.49
CA VAL A 92 13.29 -22.98 -5.86
C VAL A 92 13.68 -24.04 -6.89
N VAL A 93 13.19 -23.94 -8.14
CA VAL A 93 13.66 -24.81 -9.24
C VAL A 93 15.14 -24.57 -9.53
N GLU A 94 15.61 -23.32 -9.57
CA GLU A 94 17.03 -23.02 -9.74
C GLU A 94 17.89 -23.55 -8.57
N MET A 95 17.39 -23.48 -7.34
CA MET A 95 18.06 -24.07 -6.17
C MET A 95 18.23 -25.59 -6.28
N GLN A 96 17.40 -26.26 -7.08
CA GLN A 96 17.43 -27.71 -7.30
C GLN A 96 18.30 -28.12 -8.49
N ASP A 97 18.90 -27.17 -9.21
CA ASP A 97 19.70 -27.49 -10.39
C ASP A 97 20.89 -28.40 -10.05
N PRO A 98 21.10 -29.53 -10.74
CA PRO A 98 22.16 -30.48 -10.39
C PRO A 98 23.59 -29.94 -10.51
N LYS A 99 23.80 -28.88 -11.30
CA LYS A 99 25.15 -28.32 -11.55
C LYS A 99 25.42 -27.08 -10.70
N SER A 100 24.41 -26.22 -10.55
CA SER A 100 24.52 -24.89 -9.98
C SER A 100 23.67 -24.66 -8.72
N GLY A 101 22.80 -25.61 -8.37
CA GLY A 101 21.94 -25.56 -7.20
C GLY A 101 22.64 -25.92 -5.89
N VAL A 102 21.85 -26.04 -4.81
CA VAL A 102 22.35 -26.37 -3.48
C VAL A 102 22.75 -27.84 -3.43
N LYS A 103 23.99 -28.13 -3.04
CA LYS A 103 24.52 -29.49 -2.99
C LYS A 103 23.81 -30.29 -1.88
N GLY A 104 23.06 -31.32 -2.27
CA GLY A 104 22.46 -32.27 -1.34
C GLY A 104 23.42 -33.41 -0.97
N ALA A 105 23.24 -33.95 0.23
CA ALA A 105 23.95 -35.12 0.72
C ALA A 105 22.98 -36.19 1.26
N ASP A 106 23.44 -37.42 1.39
CA ASP A 106 22.67 -38.51 1.97
C ASP A 106 22.85 -38.55 3.49
N GLN A 107 21.74 -38.49 4.23
CA GLN A 107 21.75 -38.66 5.68
C GLN A 107 21.64 -40.16 6.03
N LYS A 108 22.67 -40.72 6.66
CA LYS A 108 22.64 -42.10 7.18
C LYS A 108 22.02 -42.10 8.59
N LEU A 109 20.88 -42.77 8.76
CA LEU A 109 20.32 -43.10 10.07
C LEU A 109 20.58 -44.58 10.40
N ASN A 110 20.49 -44.95 11.69
CA ASN A 110 20.79 -46.30 12.22
C ASN A 110 20.10 -47.45 11.47
N VAL A 111 19.00 -47.21 10.75
CA VAL A 111 18.22 -48.24 10.02
C VAL A 111 17.88 -47.84 8.56
N THR A 112 18.11 -46.59 8.15
CA THR A 112 17.67 -46.07 6.82
C THR A 112 18.55 -44.93 6.32
N ILE A 113 18.84 -44.89 5.02
CA ILE A 113 19.48 -43.74 4.37
C ILE A 113 18.40 -42.83 3.79
N ILE A 114 18.50 -41.53 4.06
CA ILE A 114 17.56 -40.47 3.70
C ILE A 114 18.28 -39.59 2.65
N PRO A 115 17.95 -39.70 1.34
CA PRO A 115 18.74 -39.08 0.27
C PRO A 115 18.36 -37.62 -0.05
N HIS A 116 19.29 -36.80 -0.54
CA HIS A 116 19.05 -35.37 -0.91
C HIS A 116 18.61 -34.47 0.25
N VAL A 117 19.37 -34.51 1.35
CA VAL A 117 19.24 -33.59 2.47
C VAL A 117 20.20 -32.42 2.31
N ILE A 118 19.78 -31.23 2.73
CA ILE A 118 20.53 -29.99 2.51
C ILE A 118 20.74 -29.29 3.84
N ASN A 119 21.93 -28.72 4.03
CA ASN A 119 22.26 -27.98 5.23
C ASN A 119 21.71 -26.54 5.20
N GLY A 120 21.25 -26.04 6.35
CA GLY A 120 20.79 -24.66 6.51
C GLY A 120 21.86 -23.62 6.15
N GLN A 121 23.12 -23.86 6.53
CA GLN A 121 24.26 -23.03 6.12
C GLN A 121 24.47 -23.01 4.60
N ASP A 122 24.35 -24.15 3.92
CA ASP A 122 24.55 -24.24 2.47
C ASP A 122 23.43 -23.54 1.71
N ILE A 123 22.18 -23.63 2.20
CA ILE A 123 21.04 -22.87 1.67
C ILE A 123 21.32 -21.36 1.78
N LEU A 124 21.74 -20.90 2.95
CA LEU A 124 22.02 -19.48 3.18
C LEU A 124 23.16 -18.98 2.30
N ALA A 125 24.29 -19.72 2.26
CA ALA A 125 25.46 -19.37 1.46
C ALA A 125 25.13 -19.33 -0.05
N TRP A 126 24.28 -20.24 -0.51
CA TRP A 126 23.81 -20.24 -1.89
C TRP A 126 22.95 -19.01 -2.20
N ILE A 127 22.00 -18.65 -1.33
CA ILE A 127 21.13 -17.47 -1.51
C ILE A 127 21.96 -16.18 -1.54
N VAL A 128 22.89 -16.00 -0.58
CA VAL A 128 23.81 -14.85 -0.54
C VAL A 128 24.57 -14.73 -1.87
N THR A 129 25.14 -15.84 -2.36
CA THR A 129 25.92 -15.85 -3.60
C THR A 129 25.05 -15.56 -4.83
N LYS A 130 23.87 -16.18 -4.92
CA LYS A 130 22.97 -16.09 -6.08
C LYS A 130 22.31 -14.71 -6.19
N MET A 131 21.82 -14.17 -5.08
CA MET A 131 21.10 -12.89 -5.05
C MET A 131 22.03 -11.68 -4.85
N LYS A 132 23.27 -11.89 -4.40
CA LYS A 132 24.24 -10.82 -4.05
C LYS A 132 23.70 -9.87 -2.98
N VAL A 133 23.10 -10.43 -1.94
CA VAL A 133 22.47 -9.73 -0.81
C VAL A 133 23.24 -9.97 0.49
N THR A 134 22.92 -9.21 1.55
CA THR A 134 23.54 -9.45 2.86
C THR A 134 23.05 -10.75 3.49
N THR A 135 23.79 -11.25 4.47
CA THR A 135 23.44 -12.49 5.19
C THR A 135 22.08 -12.37 5.89
N GLU A 136 21.75 -11.21 6.45
CA GLU A 136 20.49 -10.96 7.15
C GLU A 136 19.30 -10.99 6.19
N GLU A 137 19.44 -10.38 5.01
CA GLU A 137 18.41 -10.39 3.98
C GLU A 137 18.21 -11.79 3.39
N ALA A 138 19.31 -12.50 3.11
CA ALA A 138 19.27 -13.89 2.66
C ALA A 138 18.61 -14.81 3.71
N GLN A 139 18.86 -14.57 4.99
CA GLN A 139 18.29 -15.31 6.10
C GLN A 139 16.77 -15.07 6.23
N ALA A 140 16.33 -13.83 6.04
CA ALA A 140 14.91 -13.49 6.00
C ALA A 140 14.20 -14.16 4.80
N PHE A 141 14.82 -14.11 3.62
CA PHE A 141 14.31 -14.76 2.42
C PHE A 141 14.27 -16.30 2.56
N GLY A 142 15.32 -16.91 3.08
CA GLY A 142 15.36 -18.35 3.36
C GLY A 142 14.30 -18.77 4.38
N THR A 143 14.08 -17.96 5.41
CA THR A 143 12.98 -18.15 6.37
C THR A 143 11.61 -18.08 5.70
N MET A 144 11.43 -17.17 4.74
CA MET A 144 10.22 -17.10 3.91
C MET A 144 10.02 -18.41 3.13
N LEU A 145 11.06 -18.98 2.51
CA LEU A 145 10.95 -20.27 1.80
C LEU A 145 10.47 -21.40 2.71
N VAL A 146 10.95 -21.43 3.96
CA VAL A 146 10.49 -22.39 4.99
C VAL A 146 9.03 -22.13 5.36
N ALA A 147 8.67 -20.87 5.58
CA ALA A 147 7.35 -20.47 6.03
C ALA A 147 6.24 -20.74 4.99
N TYR A 148 6.54 -20.59 3.70
CA TYR A 148 5.64 -20.95 2.60
C TYR A 148 5.66 -22.45 2.26
N GLY A 149 6.57 -23.24 2.86
CA GLY A 149 6.63 -24.69 2.71
C GLY A 149 7.34 -25.18 1.45
N TYR A 150 8.14 -24.35 0.77
CA TYR A 150 8.97 -24.78 -0.36
C TYR A 150 10.16 -25.62 0.09
N ILE A 151 10.68 -25.33 1.28
CA ILE A 151 11.65 -26.14 2.02
C ILE A 151 11.11 -26.42 3.42
N TYR A 152 11.45 -27.56 4.00
CA TYR A 152 11.00 -27.90 5.35
C TYR A 152 12.11 -28.54 6.17
N PRO A 153 12.19 -28.25 7.48
CA PRO A 153 13.21 -28.82 8.35
C PRO A 153 12.87 -30.26 8.73
N LEU A 154 13.89 -31.11 8.79
CA LEU A 154 13.76 -32.51 9.23
C LEU A 154 13.71 -32.65 10.76
N GLN A 155 14.22 -31.65 11.47
CA GLN A 155 14.23 -31.56 12.93
C GLN A 155 13.36 -30.36 13.35
N ASN A 156 12.68 -30.45 14.50
CA ASN A 156 11.87 -29.34 15.02
C ASN A 156 10.85 -28.76 14.02
N HIS A 157 10.05 -29.62 13.40
CA HIS A 157 9.09 -29.29 12.33
C HIS A 157 8.04 -28.19 12.64
N ARG A 158 7.94 -27.73 13.90
CA ARG A 158 7.07 -26.60 14.29
C ARG A 158 7.73 -25.23 14.11
N LYS A 159 9.05 -25.17 14.01
CA LYS A 159 9.82 -23.93 13.82
C LYS A 159 9.99 -23.69 12.32
N LEU A 160 9.10 -22.90 11.72
CA LEU A 160 9.14 -22.55 10.30
C LEU A 160 10.12 -21.40 10.02
N VAL A 161 11.38 -21.58 10.43
CA VAL A 161 12.44 -20.59 10.30
C VAL A 161 13.68 -21.30 9.78
N LEU A 162 14.40 -20.69 8.84
CA LEU A 162 15.69 -21.22 8.40
C LEU A 162 16.68 -21.04 9.55
N VAL A 163 17.48 -22.04 9.87
CA VAL A 163 18.53 -21.95 10.88
C VAL A 163 19.86 -22.12 10.17
N PRO A 164 20.76 -21.11 10.22
CA PRO A 164 22.03 -21.13 9.49
C PRO A 164 23.11 -21.90 10.26
N ASP A 165 22.79 -23.14 10.63
CA ASP A 165 23.68 -24.09 11.30
C ASP A 165 23.71 -25.41 10.51
N SER A 166 23.99 -26.53 11.18
CA SER A 166 23.94 -27.89 10.62
C SER A 166 22.52 -28.48 10.52
N THR A 167 21.47 -27.69 10.76
CA THR A 167 20.08 -28.14 10.67
C THR A 167 19.75 -28.58 9.25
N LEU A 168 19.09 -29.72 9.14
CA LEU A 168 18.83 -30.39 7.88
C LEU A 168 17.45 -30.03 7.32
N TYR A 169 17.42 -29.70 6.04
CA TYR A 169 16.23 -29.33 5.28
C TYR A 169 16.06 -30.23 4.06
N ARG A 170 14.84 -30.22 3.51
CA ARG A 170 14.50 -30.82 2.21
C ARG A 170 13.62 -29.91 1.39
N PHE A 171 13.74 -30.03 0.08
CA PHE A 171 12.78 -29.45 -0.84
C PHE A 171 11.43 -30.17 -0.77
N GLN A 172 10.37 -29.38 -0.82
CA GLN A 172 9.01 -29.86 -0.97
C GLN A 172 8.72 -30.20 -2.43
N THR A 173 7.89 -31.22 -2.65
CA THR A 173 7.43 -31.56 -4.01
C THR A 173 6.45 -30.50 -4.54
N PRO A 174 6.49 -30.17 -5.85
CA PRO A 174 5.57 -29.20 -6.47
C PRO A 174 4.08 -29.49 -6.22
N TYR A 175 3.73 -30.75 -5.98
CA TYR A 175 2.36 -31.13 -5.61
C TYR A 175 1.85 -30.44 -4.33
N PHE A 176 2.75 -30.16 -3.38
CA PHE A 176 2.46 -29.53 -2.10
C PHE A 176 2.82 -28.03 -2.07
N TRP A 177 3.14 -27.43 -3.21
CA TRP A 177 3.41 -25.99 -3.24
C TRP A 177 2.11 -25.18 -3.07
N PRO A 178 2.20 -23.99 -2.46
CA PRO A 178 1.04 -23.11 -2.28
C PRO A 178 0.52 -22.64 -3.65
N VAL A 179 -0.82 -22.51 -3.77
CA VAL A 179 -1.47 -22.03 -5.00
C VAL A 179 -2.40 -20.85 -4.73
N GLN A 180 -2.51 -19.94 -5.69
CA GLN A 180 -3.35 -18.73 -5.58
C GLN A 180 -4.85 -19.07 -5.54
N LYS A 181 -5.32 -19.93 -6.44
CA LYS A 181 -6.77 -20.12 -6.67
C LYS A 181 -7.47 -20.96 -5.60
N TRP A 182 -6.77 -21.93 -5.00
CA TRP A 182 -7.41 -22.96 -4.19
C TRP A 182 -6.77 -23.07 -2.82
N PRO A 183 -7.51 -22.89 -1.71
CA PRO A 183 -7.03 -23.33 -0.42
C PRO A 183 -7.00 -24.88 -0.36
N PRO A 184 -6.18 -25.46 0.53
CA PRO A 184 -6.20 -26.90 0.80
C PRO A 184 -7.60 -27.39 1.22
N ASN A 185 -8.05 -28.47 0.58
CA ASN A 185 -9.24 -29.20 1.02
C ASN A 185 -8.83 -30.15 2.16
N ILE A 186 -9.17 -29.70 3.37
CA ILE A 186 -9.36 -30.38 4.66
C ILE A 186 -8.69 -31.75 4.89
N CYS A 187 -7.68 -31.77 5.78
CA CYS A 187 -7.39 -32.88 6.71
C CYS A 187 -6.67 -32.32 7.96
N CYS A 188 -6.07 -33.21 8.76
CA CYS A 188 -6.51 -33.54 10.10
C CYS A 188 -5.34 -33.30 11.05
N PHE A 189 -5.29 -32.15 11.71
CA PHE A 189 -4.27 -31.90 12.73
C PHE A 189 -4.96 -31.58 14.05
N GLN A 190 -4.84 -32.49 15.01
CA GLN A 190 -5.42 -32.51 16.36
C GLN A 190 -6.85 -33.07 16.49
N GLN A 191 -7.07 -33.85 17.56
CA GLN A 191 -8.34 -34.54 17.88
C GLN A 191 -9.56 -33.62 17.77
N GLN A 192 -9.45 -32.37 18.24
CA GLN A 192 -10.50 -31.36 18.16
C GLN A 192 -10.88 -30.99 16.71
N HIS A 193 -9.92 -30.98 15.78
CA HIS A 193 -10.19 -30.74 14.37
C HIS A 193 -10.81 -31.95 13.69
N TYR A 194 -10.43 -33.17 14.11
CA TYR A 194 -11.04 -34.41 13.62
C TYR A 194 -12.51 -34.52 14.01
N ASP A 195 -12.86 -34.23 15.27
CA ASP A 195 -14.24 -34.32 15.75
C ASP A 195 -15.15 -33.28 15.06
N ASN A 196 -14.64 -32.06 14.87
CA ASN A 196 -15.34 -31.02 14.12
C ASN A 196 -15.48 -31.37 12.64
N LEU A 197 -14.44 -31.97 12.06
CA LEU A 197 -14.44 -32.42 10.68
C LEU A 197 -15.45 -33.54 10.45
N HIS A 198 -15.47 -34.54 11.33
CA HIS A 198 -16.42 -35.65 11.28
C HIS A 198 -17.86 -35.14 11.36
N LYS A 199 -18.13 -34.16 12.22
CA LYS A 199 -19.46 -33.52 12.31
C LYS A 199 -19.84 -32.79 11.03
N TRP A 200 -18.92 -31.99 10.47
CA TRP A 200 -19.22 -31.13 9.32
C TRP A 200 -19.24 -31.88 7.98
N MET A 201 -18.40 -32.90 7.81
CA MET A 201 -18.29 -33.72 6.59
C MET A 201 -18.94 -35.10 6.71
N ASN A 202 -19.79 -35.33 7.71
CA ASN A 202 -20.45 -36.62 7.94
C ASN A 202 -21.08 -37.22 6.66
N PRO A 203 -21.79 -36.45 5.81
CA PRO A 203 -22.40 -37.00 4.59
C PRO A 203 -21.41 -37.57 3.56
N LYS A 204 -20.11 -37.24 3.70
CA LYS A 204 -19.02 -37.71 2.83
C LYS A 204 -18.04 -38.61 3.59
N TRP A 205 -18.35 -38.99 4.82
CA TRP A 205 -17.40 -39.66 5.70
C TRP A 205 -16.96 -41.02 5.18
N ASP A 206 -17.88 -41.83 4.64
CA ASP A 206 -17.56 -43.13 4.06
C ASP A 206 -16.56 -43.00 2.90
N PHE A 207 -16.72 -41.97 2.06
CA PHE A 207 -15.78 -41.67 0.99
C PHE A 207 -14.40 -41.27 1.54
N ILE A 208 -14.35 -40.46 2.60
CA ILE A 208 -13.09 -40.06 3.25
C ILE A 208 -12.37 -41.28 3.83
N VAL A 209 -13.09 -42.16 4.54
CA VAL A 209 -12.54 -43.38 5.14
C VAL A 209 -12.03 -44.34 4.06
N MET A 210 -12.79 -44.51 2.97
CA MET A 210 -12.38 -45.31 1.83
C MET A 210 -11.06 -44.78 1.22
N GLN A 211 -10.99 -43.47 0.94
CA GLN A 211 -9.77 -42.85 0.39
C GLN A 211 -8.58 -42.94 1.34
N ALA A 212 -8.78 -42.70 2.65
CA ALA A 212 -7.72 -42.83 3.65
C ALA A 212 -7.21 -44.28 3.75
N THR A 213 -8.10 -45.26 3.66
CA THR A 213 -7.76 -46.69 3.69
C THR A 213 -6.96 -47.10 2.45
N GLU A 214 -7.34 -46.63 1.27
CA GLU A 214 -6.60 -46.86 0.02
C GLU A 214 -5.19 -46.25 0.08
N GLN A 215 -5.08 -45.01 0.55
CA GLN A 215 -3.78 -44.36 0.72
C GLN A 215 -2.89 -45.08 1.73
N TYR A 216 -3.46 -45.56 2.85
CA TYR A 216 -2.73 -46.34 3.84
C TYR A 216 -2.20 -47.66 3.26
N LYS A 217 -3.02 -48.39 2.50
CA LYS A 217 -2.62 -49.63 1.80
C LYS A 217 -1.48 -49.35 0.81
N ALA A 218 -1.65 -48.34 -0.04
CA ALA A 218 -0.63 -47.94 -1.01
C ALA A 218 0.67 -47.47 -0.36
N ASN A 219 0.60 -46.85 0.82
CA ASN A 219 1.80 -46.46 1.56
C ASN A 219 2.51 -47.69 2.15
N LYS A 220 1.77 -48.71 2.62
CA LYS A 220 2.36 -49.93 3.20
C LYS A 220 3.23 -50.71 2.22
N GLU A 221 2.87 -50.70 0.94
CA GLU A 221 3.61 -51.35 -0.16
C GLU A 221 4.96 -50.68 -0.48
N ARG A 222 5.19 -49.44 -0.04
CA ARG A 222 6.44 -48.70 -0.30
C ARG A 222 7.57 -49.13 0.63
N LYS A 223 8.81 -48.95 0.16
CA LYS A 223 10.02 -49.16 0.96
C LYS A 223 10.03 -48.19 2.15
N LYS A 224 10.56 -48.64 3.29
CA LYS A 224 10.66 -47.86 4.53
C LYS A 224 11.19 -46.43 4.35
N PRO A 225 12.32 -46.16 3.65
CA PRO A 225 12.83 -44.80 3.47
C PRO A 225 11.86 -43.89 2.69
N ASP A 226 11.22 -44.40 1.64
CA ASP A 226 10.29 -43.61 0.82
C ASP A 226 9.06 -43.20 1.64
N ARG A 227 8.53 -44.11 2.47
CA ARG A 227 7.42 -43.82 3.39
C ARG A 227 7.74 -42.66 4.32
N VAL A 228 8.92 -42.69 4.94
CA VAL A 228 9.36 -41.64 5.88
C VAL A 228 9.43 -40.27 5.19
N VAL A 229 9.95 -40.22 3.96
CA VAL A 229 10.04 -38.96 3.20
C VAL A 229 8.65 -38.41 2.89
N LEU A 230 7.73 -39.26 2.43
CA LEU A 230 6.36 -38.85 2.09
C LEU A 230 5.59 -38.37 3.31
N ASP A 231 5.68 -39.10 4.42
CA ASP A 231 5.03 -38.72 5.68
C ASP A 231 5.59 -37.37 6.19
N CYS A 232 6.88 -37.09 5.97
CA CYS A 232 7.49 -35.80 6.29
C CYS A 232 7.03 -34.68 5.35
N GLN A 233 6.93 -34.93 4.04
CA GLN A 233 6.44 -33.97 3.05
C GLN A 233 5.00 -33.55 3.33
N GLU A 234 4.12 -34.53 3.59
CA GLU A 234 2.72 -34.29 3.91
C GLU A 234 2.58 -33.55 5.26
N ARG A 235 3.35 -33.93 6.28
CA ARG A 235 3.37 -33.22 7.56
C ARG A 235 3.78 -31.77 7.39
N ALA A 236 4.85 -31.50 6.63
CA ALA A 236 5.32 -30.14 6.37
C ALA A 236 4.26 -29.28 5.67
N TYR A 237 3.58 -29.85 4.66
CA TYR A 237 2.46 -29.19 3.99
C TYR A 237 1.35 -28.77 4.96
N TRP A 238 0.90 -29.69 5.82
CA TRP A 238 -0.17 -29.39 6.76
C TRP A 238 0.23 -28.39 7.84
N ILE A 239 1.49 -28.36 8.27
CA ILE A 239 1.97 -27.37 9.25
C ILE A 239 1.90 -25.95 8.68
N VAL A 240 2.20 -25.74 7.40
CA VAL A 240 2.11 -24.42 6.76
C VAL A 240 0.66 -23.98 6.58
N HIS A 241 -0.20 -24.91 6.15
CA HIS A 241 -1.59 -24.60 5.82
C HIS A 241 -2.56 -24.66 6.99
N ARG A 242 -2.19 -25.35 8.07
CA ARG A 242 -2.92 -25.47 9.34
C ARG A 242 -1.92 -25.32 10.49
N PRO A 243 -1.36 -24.12 10.66
CA PRO A 243 -0.36 -23.87 11.67
C PRO A 243 -0.96 -24.06 13.08
N PRO A 244 -0.17 -24.51 14.06
CA PRO A 244 -0.63 -24.62 15.45
C PRO A 244 -1.28 -23.34 15.98
N ARG A 245 -2.14 -23.46 17.00
CA ARG A 245 -2.74 -22.29 17.63
C ARG A 245 -1.64 -21.33 18.12
N ARG A 246 -1.83 -20.03 17.89
CA ARG A 246 -0.91 -18.93 18.24
C ARG A 246 0.40 -18.87 17.44
N THR A 247 0.49 -19.54 16.29
CA THR A 247 1.58 -19.32 15.32
C THR A 247 1.09 -18.53 14.12
N HIS A 248 1.94 -17.63 13.60
CA HIS A 248 1.64 -16.85 12.39
C HIS A 248 1.58 -17.76 11.15
N SER A 249 0.56 -17.57 10.32
CA SER A 249 0.43 -18.25 9.04
C SER A 249 1.06 -17.41 7.94
N ALA A 250 2.04 -17.94 7.22
CA ALA A 250 2.55 -17.28 6.00
C ALA A 250 1.49 -17.23 4.88
N MET A 251 0.44 -18.03 5.00
CA MET A 251 -0.67 -18.08 4.04
C MET A 251 -1.81 -17.10 4.39
N ASP A 252 -1.65 -16.27 5.43
CA ASP A 252 -2.56 -15.18 5.72
C ASP A 252 -2.32 -14.01 4.74
N TYR A 253 -3.33 -13.71 3.93
CA TYR A 253 -3.30 -12.65 2.91
C TYR A 253 -4.23 -11.48 3.26
N GLY A 254 -4.71 -11.42 4.51
CA GLY A 254 -5.67 -10.43 4.96
C GLY A 254 -7.07 -10.69 4.40
N LEU A 255 -7.70 -9.63 3.88
CA LEU A 255 -9.07 -9.68 3.38
C LEU A 255 -9.16 -10.24 1.96
N ASP A 256 -10.28 -10.91 1.69
CA ASP A 256 -10.69 -11.26 0.34
C ASP A 256 -11.03 -10.01 -0.49
N ARG A 257 -11.08 -10.20 -1.80
CA ARG A 257 -11.41 -9.20 -2.81
C ARG A 257 -12.88 -9.33 -3.19
N LEU A 258 -13.48 -8.17 -3.48
CA LEU A 258 -14.83 -8.09 -4.03
C LEU A 258 -14.89 -8.56 -5.49
N ILE A 259 -13.83 -8.29 -6.26
CA ILE A 259 -13.71 -8.62 -7.68
C ILE A 259 -12.74 -9.79 -7.82
N ASP A 260 -13.12 -10.81 -8.60
CA ASP A 260 -12.24 -11.94 -8.90
C ASP A 260 -11.06 -11.47 -9.75
N PRO A 261 -9.82 -11.50 -9.21
CA PRO A 261 -8.68 -11.07 -9.99
C PRO A 261 -8.32 -11.99 -11.15
N ASN A 262 -8.95 -13.17 -11.24
CA ASN A 262 -8.76 -14.17 -12.30
C ASN A 262 -9.91 -14.17 -13.33
N ALA A 263 -10.91 -13.29 -13.19
CA ALA A 263 -11.94 -13.13 -14.20
C ALA A 263 -11.37 -12.43 -15.44
N GLU A 264 -11.79 -12.89 -16.62
CA GLU A 264 -11.52 -12.20 -17.88
C GLU A 264 -12.44 -10.98 -17.96
N GLU A 265 -11.84 -9.78 -18.08
CA GLU A 265 -12.60 -8.55 -18.31
C GLU A 265 -12.77 -8.30 -19.81
N VAL A 266 -14.00 -7.98 -20.22
CA VAL A 266 -14.31 -7.45 -21.55
C VAL A 266 -14.35 -5.93 -21.42
N THR A 267 -13.33 -5.24 -21.91
CA THR A 267 -13.28 -3.77 -21.91
C THR A 267 -14.34 -3.19 -22.85
N GLY A 268 -15.29 -2.42 -22.31
CA GLY A 268 -16.33 -1.70 -23.05
C GLY A 268 -15.97 -0.24 -23.40
N GLU A 269 -16.97 0.49 -23.92
CA GLU A 269 -16.88 1.85 -24.51
C GLU A 269 -16.26 2.96 -23.63
N TYR A 270 -16.09 2.74 -22.32
CA TYR A 270 -15.51 3.71 -21.36
C TYR A 270 -14.07 4.13 -21.68
N CYS A 271 -13.30 3.32 -22.42
CA CYS A 271 -11.93 3.64 -22.80
C CYS A 271 -11.82 4.87 -23.71
N ASN A 272 -12.84 5.19 -24.51
CA ASN A 272 -12.75 6.26 -25.52
C ASN A 272 -12.65 7.66 -24.92
N ILE A 273 -13.45 7.99 -23.89
CA ILE A 273 -13.44 9.34 -23.27
C ILE A 273 -12.09 9.62 -22.60
N PHE A 274 -11.54 8.63 -21.88
CA PHE A 274 -10.24 8.77 -21.22
C PHE A 274 -9.12 9.06 -22.24
N LEU A 275 -9.06 8.30 -23.34
CA LEU A 275 -8.05 8.48 -24.37
C LEU A 275 -8.16 9.85 -25.05
N THR A 276 -9.38 10.29 -25.39
CA THR A 276 -9.58 11.63 -25.95
C THR A 276 -9.07 12.73 -25.01
N GLN A 277 -9.38 12.64 -23.71
CA GLN A 277 -8.90 13.63 -22.75
C GLN A 277 -7.38 13.58 -22.57
N ALA A 278 -6.76 12.39 -22.61
CA ALA A 278 -5.32 12.24 -22.49
C ALA A 278 -4.57 12.87 -23.68
N LEU A 279 -5.10 12.72 -24.90
CA LEU A 279 -4.51 13.32 -26.11
C LEU A 279 -4.49 14.85 -26.08
N MET A 280 -5.45 15.48 -25.40
CA MET A 280 -5.54 16.94 -25.30
C MET A 280 -4.59 17.54 -24.25
N ARG A 281 -3.93 16.73 -23.42
CA ARG A 281 -2.99 17.21 -22.40
C ARG A 281 -1.62 17.45 -23.02
N SER A 282 -1.08 18.66 -22.86
CA SER A 282 0.29 18.94 -23.26
C SER A 282 1.28 18.23 -22.35
N ALA A 283 2.34 17.67 -22.95
CA ALA A 283 3.44 17.04 -22.25
C ALA A 283 4.75 17.80 -22.50
N VAL A 284 5.68 17.70 -21.57
CA VAL A 284 7.05 18.20 -21.72
C VAL A 284 7.99 17.03 -22.00
N LYS A 285 9.14 17.31 -22.62
CA LYS A 285 10.18 16.29 -22.83
C LYS A 285 10.70 15.76 -21.49
N SER A 286 11.02 14.46 -21.44
CA SER A 286 11.61 13.84 -20.24
C SER A 286 12.89 14.53 -19.79
N SER A 287 13.71 15.05 -20.72
CA SER A 287 14.90 15.82 -20.38
C SER A 287 14.59 17.09 -19.58
N VAL A 288 13.46 17.76 -19.86
CA VAL A 288 13.03 18.95 -19.13
C VAL A 288 12.50 18.56 -17.74
N SER A 289 11.60 17.56 -17.67
CA SER A 289 10.99 17.16 -16.40
C SER A 289 11.99 16.52 -15.44
N LEU A 290 12.83 15.59 -15.92
CA LEU A 290 13.84 14.92 -15.09
C LEU A 290 14.92 15.90 -14.61
N THR A 291 15.37 16.83 -15.47
CA THR A 291 16.30 17.89 -15.04
C THR A 291 15.69 18.76 -13.94
N ALA A 292 14.40 19.10 -14.05
CA ALA A 292 13.71 19.85 -13.00
C ALA A 292 13.61 19.06 -11.69
N PHE A 293 13.35 17.75 -11.74
CA PHE A 293 13.34 16.89 -10.55
C PHE A 293 14.72 16.80 -9.88
N VAL A 294 15.78 16.54 -10.66
CA VAL A 294 17.14 16.51 -10.14
C VAL A 294 17.49 17.85 -9.47
N LYS A 295 17.18 18.97 -10.13
CA LYS A 295 17.37 20.31 -9.55
C LYS A 295 16.58 20.51 -8.26
N PHE A 296 15.34 20.03 -8.20
CA PHE A 296 14.53 20.12 -6.98
C PHE A 296 15.19 19.34 -5.83
N VAL A 297 15.58 18.09 -6.05
CA VAL A 297 16.23 17.26 -5.03
C VAL A 297 17.55 17.88 -4.57
N THR A 298 18.41 18.31 -5.50
CA THR A 298 19.70 18.92 -5.14
C THR A 298 19.53 20.26 -4.42
N THR A 299 18.45 21.00 -4.68
CA THR A 299 18.17 22.25 -3.96
C THR A 299 17.64 21.99 -2.55
N HIS A 300 16.88 20.91 -2.33
CA HIS A 300 16.21 20.64 -1.04
C HIS A 300 16.94 19.62 -0.14
N HIS A 301 18.02 18.98 -0.59
CA HIS A 301 18.69 17.91 0.17
C HIS A 301 19.16 18.32 1.58
N ASN A 302 19.59 19.57 1.76
CA ASN A 302 20.00 20.12 3.07
C ASN A 302 18.83 20.30 4.05
N HIS A 303 17.59 20.23 3.55
CA HIS A 303 16.37 20.34 4.35
C HIS A 303 15.73 18.97 4.63
N ASP A 304 16.34 17.86 4.19
CA ASP A 304 15.86 16.50 4.43
C ASP A 304 16.59 15.88 5.63
N PRO A 305 15.89 15.63 6.77
CA PRO A 305 16.49 15.03 7.96
C PRO A 305 17.02 13.60 7.79
N PHE A 306 16.65 12.89 6.72
CA PHE A 306 17.19 11.56 6.41
C PHE A 306 18.54 11.63 5.67
N LEU A 307 18.81 12.74 4.98
CA LEU A 307 20.04 12.93 4.20
C LEU A 307 21.05 13.81 4.93
N THR A 308 20.56 14.79 5.69
CA THR A 308 21.37 15.75 6.43
C THR A 308 20.94 15.75 7.89
N THR A 309 21.90 15.68 8.81
CA THR A 309 21.59 15.71 10.25
C THR A 309 20.96 17.05 10.63
N PRO A 310 19.72 17.07 11.12
CA PRO A 310 19.09 18.31 11.57
C PRO A 310 19.79 18.84 12.82
N VAL A 311 19.87 20.17 12.91
CA VAL A 311 20.49 20.88 14.04
C VAL A 311 19.37 21.51 14.87
N PRO A 312 19.34 21.32 16.22
CA PRO A 312 20.44 20.83 17.06
C PRO A 312 20.66 19.31 17.02
N SER A 313 19.61 18.51 16.88
CA SER A 313 19.69 17.05 16.65
C SER A 313 18.35 16.51 16.14
N ASN A 314 18.32 15.25 15.68
CA ASN A 314 17.08 14.59 15.29
C ASN A 314 16.32 14.09 16.54
N PRO A 315 15.11 14.62 16.84
CA PRO A 315 14.36 14.22 18.04
C PRO A 315 14.08 12.73 18.14
N TRP A 316 13.94 12.02 17.01
CA TRP A 316 13.67 10.58 16.98
C TRP A 316 14.88 9.71 17.39
N ILE A 317 16.07 10.30 17.39
CA ILE A 317 17.33 9.62 17.75
C ILE A 317 17.76 10.03 19.16
N THR A 318 17.61 11.31 19.51
CA THR A 318 18.17 11.88 20.74
C THR A 318 17.15 12.08 21.85
N ASP A 319 15.85 11.90 21.58
CA ASP A 319 14.73 12.20 22.49
C ASP A 319 14.73 13.66 23.02
N SER A 320 15.40 14.58 22.30
CA SER A 320 15.34 16.02 22.54
C SER A 320 14.36 16.67 21.56
N ASP A 321 13.37 17.38 22.08
CA ASP A 321 12.32 18.04 21.30
C ASP A 321 12.68 19.47 20.85
N GLU A 322 13.89 19.95 21.16
CA GLU A 322 14.34 21.31 20.87
C GLU A 322 14.25 21.65 19.38
N PHE A 323 14.57 20.71 18.49
CA PHE A 323 14.41 20.91 17.05
C PHE A 323 12.96 21.25 16.67
N TRP A 324 11.96 20.62 17.30
CA TRP A 324 10.55 20.93 17.05
C TRP A 324 10.13 22.26 17.64
N GLN A 325 10.62 22.61 18.84
CA GLN A 325 10.32 23.90 19.47
C GLN A 325 10.85 25.06 18.60
N LEU A 326 12.08 24.94 18.10
CA LEU A 326 12.73 25.93 17.24
C LEU A 326 12.09 26.07 15.85
N ASN A 327 11.39 25.03 15.39
CA ASN A 327 10.68 25.02 14.10
C ASN A 327 9.16 25.00 14.29
N SER A 328 8.66 25.45 15.44
CA SER A 328 7.23 25.58 15.70
C SER A 328 6.58 26.62 14.79
N ARG A 329 5.29 26.46 14.51
CA ARG A 329 4.55 27.30 13.54
C ARG A 329 4.48 28.78 13.94
N SER A 330 4.51 29.06 15.23
CA SER A 330 4.39 30.40 15.81
C SER A 330 5.69 30.94 16.40
N VAL A 331 6.83 30.36 16.04
CA VAL A 331 8.14 30.86 16.50
C VAL A 331 8.34 32.32 16.08
N ASP A 332 8.73 33.17 17.03
CA ASP A 332 8.99 34.59 16.76
C ASP A 332 10.19 34.79 15.83
N ILE A 333 11.26 34.03 16.10
CA ILE A 333 12.53 34.07 15.38
C ILE A 333 12.76 32.69 14.73
N PRO A 334 12.55 32.56 13.41
CA PRO A 334 12.78 31.29 12.72
C PRO A 334 14.27 30.94 12.69
N THR A 335 14.57 29.66 12.49
CA THR A 335 15.94 29.21 12.24
C THR A 335 16.45 29.72 10.90
N LYS A 336 17.77 29.86 10.76
CA LYS A 336 18.44 30.22 9.50
C LYS A 336 18.05 29.28 8.37
N LEU A 337 17.99 27.97 8.65
CA LEU A 337 17.59 26.96 7.67
C LEU A 337 16.16 27.21 7.17
N SER A 338 15.22 27.58 8.05
CA SER A 338 13.85 27.92 7.65
C SER A 338 13.79 29.16 6.76
N VAL A 339 14.55 30.21 7.09
CA VAL A 339 14.57 31.44 6.28
C VAL A 339 15.24 31.21 4.91
N GLU A 340 16.30 30.40 4.85
CA GLU A 340 16.93 30.00 3.58
C GLU A 340 15.97 29.19 2.70
N ARG A 341 15.12 28.36 3.31
CA ARG A 341 14.09 27.59 2.60
C ARG A 341 13.09 28.49 1.88
N TRP A 342 12.73 29.65 2.45
CA TRP A 342 11.81 30.60 1.82
C TRP A 342 12.31 31.14 0.47
N VAL A 343 13.63 31.16 0.27
CA VAL A 343 14.27 31.67 -0.96
C VAL A 343 14.13 30.67 -2.11
N LEU A 344 13.95 29.38 -1.81
CA LEU A 344 13.94 28.31 -2.80
C LEU A 344 12.75 28.43 -3.77
N SER A 345 11.58 28.81 -3.26
CA SER A 345 10.42 29.11 -4.08
C SER A 345 9.38 29.95 -3.34
N PHE A 346 8.53 30.63 -4.11
CA PHE A 346 7.38 31.34 -3.55
C PHE A 346 6.47 30.42 -2.72
N TRP A 347 6.36 29.15 -3.13
CA TRP A 347 5.54 28.16 -2.40
C TRP A 347 6.10 27.87 -1.01
N GLU A 348 7.42 27.75 -0.87
CA GLU A 348 8.06 27.55 0.44
C GLU A 348 7.79 28.72 1.39
N LEU A 349 7.90 29.95 0.88
CA LEU A 349 7.62 31.16 1.67
C LEU A 349 6.16 31.21 2.16
N ILE A 350 5.19 30.96 1.27
CA ILE A 350 3.77 31.09 1.65
C ILE A 350 3.20 29.87 2.36
N SER A 351 3.86 28.71 2.27
CA SER A 351 3.46 27.52 3.03
C SER A 351 3.86 27.63 4.49
N ASP A 352 4.99 28.30 4.77
CA ASP A 352 5.44 28.60 6.12
C ASP A 352 4.54 29.68 6.78
N PRO A 353 3.88 29.41 7.91
CA PRO A 353 3.09 30.42 8.63
C PRO A 353 3.89 31.66 9.01
N ARG A 354 5.14 31.49 9.47
CA ARG A 354 6.01 32.61 9.82
C ARG A 354 6.49 33.35 8.58
N GLY A 355 6.82 32.62 7.51
CA GLY A 355 7.14 33.19 6.20
C GLY A 355 6.01 34.06 5.64
N ARG A 356 4.75 33.63 5.78
CA ARG A 356 3.57 34.44 5.42
C ARG A 356 3.47 35.72 6.21
N VAL A 357 3.73 35.70 7.52
CA VAL A 357 3.67 36.90 8.36
C VAL A 357 4.72 37.92 7.90
N ASP A 358 5.94 37.47 7.63
CA ASP A 358 7.03 38.34 7.13
C ASP A 358 6.72 38.90 5.73
N PHE A 359 6.20 38.06 4.83
CA PHE A 359 5.77 38.49 3.50
C PHE A 359 4.63 39.51 3.57
N LYS A 360 3.62 39.30 4.42
CA LYS A 360 2.53 40.26 4.64
C LYS A 360 3.03 41.61 5.18
N LEU A 361 4.06 41.62 6.02
CA LEU A 361 4.69 42.86 6.49
C LEU A 361 5.29 43.65 5.32
N PHE A 362 5.96 42.96 4.40
CA PHE A 362 6.46 43.56 3.17
C PHE A 362 5.33 44.08 2.27
N LEU A 363 4.29 43.27 2.02
CA LEU A 363 3.14 43.69 1.20
C LEU A 363 2.41 44.92 1.75
N LYS A 364 2.31 45.06 3.08
CA LYS A 364 1.73 46.26 3.71
C LYS A 364 2.53 47.52 3.38
N LYS A 365 3.86 47.44 3.36
CA LYS A 365 4.74 48.58 3.00
C LYS A 365 4.59 48.98 1.53
N GLU A 366 4.25 48.02 0.67
CA GLU A 366 4.03 48.26 -0.76
C GLU A 366 2.56 48.45 -1.15
N HIS A 367 1.66 48.59 -0.17
CA HIS A 367 0.22 48.74 -0.40
C HIS A 367 -0.37 47.64 -1.32
N SER A 368 0.08 46.39 -1.15
CA SER A 368 -0.33 45.23 -1.97
C SER A 368 -0.80 44.01 -1.16
N ALA A 369 -1.16 44.24 0.11
CA ALA A 369 -1.54 43.20 1.08
C ALA A 369 -2.90 42.54 0.78
N GLU A 370 -3.75 43.16 -0.01
CA GLU A 370 -5.02 42.62 -0.51
C GLU A 370 -4.84 41.35 -1.35
N ASN A 371 -3.76 41.23 -2.12
CA ASN A 371 -3.48 40.06 -2.95
C ASN A 371 -3.33 38.78 -2.11
N MET A 372 -2.53 38.86 -1.04
CA MET A 372 -2.34 37.73 -0.14
C MET A 372 -3.60 37.41 0.66
N ALA A 373 -4.36 38.44 1.09
CA ALA A 373 -5.61 38.22 1.81
C ALA A 373 -6.69 37.57 0.95
N PHE A 374 -6.79 37.96 -0.33
CA PHE A 374 -7.67 37.28 -1.28
C PHE A 374 -7.24 35.81 -1.48
N TYR A 375 -5.94 35.57 -1.65
CA TYR A 375 -5.40 34.21 -1.82
C TYR A 375 -5.78 33.31 -0.63
N GLU A 376 -5.61 33.81 0.60
CA GLU A 376 -5.96 33.08 1.82
C GLU A 376 -7.48 32.86 1.97
N ALA A 377 -8.30 33.88 1.69
CA ALA A 377 -9.76 33.73 1.73
C ALA A 377 -10.25 32.68 0.71
N ALA A 378 -9.63 32.64 -0.47
CA ALA A 378 -9.91 31.62 -1.48
C ALA A 378 -9.47 30.21 -1.03
N GLU A 379 -8.31 30.06 -0.39
CA GLU A 379 -7.88 28.77 0.21
C GLU A 379 -8.84 28.33 1.32
N GLU A 380 -9.26 29.25 2.19
CA GLU A 380 -10.16 28.96 3.30
C GLU A 380 -11.56 28.53 2.81
N MET A 381 -12.04 29.13 1.72
CA MET A 381 -13.27 28.67 1.07
C MET A 381 -13.07 27.31 0.39
N ARG A 382 -11.94 27.10 -0.30
CA ARG A 382 -11.65 25.85 -1.01
C ARG A 382 -11.52 24.66 -0.06
N TRP A 383 -10.95 24.82 1.14
CA TRP A 383 -10.76 23.70 2.08
C TRP A 383 -11.75 23.70 3.24
N GLY A 384 -12.62 24.71 3.32
CA GLY A 384 -13.66 24.82 4.34
C GLY A 384 -14.87 23.90 4.13
N ALA A 385 -15.83 24.04 5.05
CA ALA A 385 -17.11 23.32 5.01
C ALA A 385 -17.93 23.69 3.76
N ALA A 386 -18.52 22.68 3.12
CA ALA A 386 -19.33 22.89 1.92
C ALA A 386 -20.54 23.80 2.15
N SER A 387 -21.13 23.73 3.35
CA SER A 387 -22.26 24.58 3.76
C SER A 387 -21.93 26.07 3.80
N ALA A 388 -20.67 26.43 4.05
CA ALA A 388 -20.23 27.82 4.14
C ALA A 388 -19.86 28.43 2.77
N ILE A 389 -19.83 27.64 1.69
CA ILE A 389 -19.41 28.10 0.35
C ILE A 389 -20.26 29.27 -0.15
N PRO A 390 -21.60 29.26 -0.09
CA PRO A 390 -22.40 30.37 -0.60
C PRO A 390 -22.08 31.69 0.12
N GLU A 391 -22.04 31.67 1.45
CA GLU A 391 -21.73 32.84 2.28
C GLU A 391 -20.30 33.35 2.03
N LYS A 392 -19.29 32.47 2.08
CA LYS A 392 -17.88 32.84 1.87
C LYS A 392 -17.64 33.36 0.45
N SER A 393 -18.26 32.75 -0.55
CA SER A 393 -18.11 33.19 -1.95
C SER A 393 -18.64 34.62 -2.16
N GLN A 394 -19.80 34.94 -1.56
CA GLN A 394 -20.37 36.28 -1.58
C GLN A 394 -19.52 37.28 -0.79
N PHE A 395 -19.02 36.90 0.38
CA PHE A 395 -18.10 37.72 1.17
C PHE A 395 -16.82 38.06 0.38
N ILE A 396 -16.20 37.07 -0.25
CA ILE A 396 -14.98 37.27 -1.05
C ILE A 396 -15.27 38.18 -2.25
N PHE A 397 -16.39 37.96 -2.94
CA PHE A 397 -16.80 38.81 -4.06
C PHE A 397 -16.96 40.27 -3.64
N ASN A 398 -17.69 40.53 -2.56
CA ASN A 398 -17.93 41.88 -2.06
C ASN A 398 -16.67 42.57 -1.52
N THR A 399 -15.72 41.79 -0.97
CA THR A 399 -14.51 42.32 -0.32
C THR A 399 -13.38 42.60 -1.30
N PHE A 400 -13.23 41.76 -2.34
CA PHE A 400 -12.06 41.79 -3.23
C PHE A 400 -12.38 42.03 -4.71
N LEU A 401 -13.52 41.56 -5.23
CA LEU A 401 -13.76 41.49 -6.68
C LEU A 401 -14.74 42.55 -7.20
N LYS A 402 -15.74 42.93 -6.42
CA LYS A 402 -16.76 43.91 -6.83
C LYS A 402 -16.10 45.26 -7.17
N PRO A 403 -16.58 45.98 -8.21
CA PRO A 403 -16.11 47.34 -8.47
C PRO A 403 -16.27 48.24 -7.23
N GLY A 404 -15.18 48.90 -6.83
CA GLY A 404 -15.15 49.73 -5.61
C GLY A 404 -15.11 48.94 -4.30
N ALA A 405 -14.75 47.65 -4.33
CA ALA A 405 -14.59 46.84 -3.13
C ALA A 405 -13.52 47.43 -2.17
N PRO A 406 -13.68 47.23 -0.85
CA PRO A 406 -12.78 47.83 0.14
C PRO A 406 -11.33 47.31 0.04
N ARG A 407 -11.12 46.11 -0.49
CA ARG A 407 -9.80 45.52 -0.74
C ARG A 407 -9.70 45.06 -2.19
N TRP A 408 -10.08 45.94 -3.11
CA TRP A 408 -10.19 45.63 -4.53
C TRP A 408 -8.86 45.13 -5.11
N ILE A 409 -8.88 43.94 -5.73
CA ILE A 409 -7.72 43.34 -6.38
C ILE A 409 -7.75 43.54 -7.89
N ASN A 410 -6.58 43.64 -8.50
CA ASN A 410 -6.45 43.74 -9.96
C ASN A 410 -6.32 42.34 -10.59
N ILE A 411 -7.34 41.92 -11.35
CA ILE A 411 -7.31 40.70 -12.17
C ILE A 411 -7.74 41.01 -13.60
N ASP A 412 -7.22 40.24 -14.57
CA ASP A 412 -7.56 40.45 -15.98
C ASP A 412 -9.05 40.20 -16.27
N GLY A 413 -9.59 40.90 -17.28
CA GLY A 413 -11.02 40.87 -17.58
C GLY A 413 -11.56 39.49 -17.96
N ARG A 414 -10.74 38.61 -18.56
CA ARG A 414 -11.16 37.23 -18.88
C ARG A 414 -11.34 36.43 -17.60
N THR A 415 -10.36 36.50 -16.69
CA THR A 415 -10.43 35.83 -15.39
C THR A 415 -11.61 36.34 -14.56
N MET A 416 -11.82 37.66 -14.50
CA MET A 416 -12.97 38.26 -13.83
C MET A 416 -14.30 37.75 -14.40
N GLY A 417 -14.45 37.73 -15.73
CA GLY A 417 -15.68 37.24 -16.38
C GLY A 417 -15.98 35.78 -16.07
N LEU A 418 -14.97 34.92 -16.06
CA LEU A 418 -15.12 33.51 -15.67
C LEU A 418 -15.53 33.36 -14.20
N THR A 419 -14.90 34.10 -13.30
CA THR A 419 -15.21 34.06 -11.87
C THR A 419 -16.63 34.56 -11.59
N VAL A 420 -17.03 35.69 -12.16
CA VAL A 420 -18.40 36.23 -11.99
C VAL A 420 -19.46 35.27 -12.53
N LYS A 421 -19.21 34.66 -13.70
CA LYS A 421 -20.13 33.66 -14.26
C LYS A 421 -20.23 32.42 -13.36
N GLY A 422 -19.13 31.96 -12.79
CA GLY A 422 -19.11 30.83 -11.86
C GLY A 422 -19.82 31.14 -10.54
N LEU A 423 -19.71 32.36 -10.03
CA LEU A 423 -20.33 32.80 -8.77
C LEU A 423 -21.87 32.83 -8.83
N VAL A 424 -22.49 32.69 -10.01
CA VAL A 424 -23.94 32.47 -10.15
C VAL A 424 -24.35 31.16 -9.48
N VAL A 425 -23.51 30.12 -9.54
CA VAL A 425 -23.70 28.85 -8.83
C VAL A 425 -22.40 28.50 -8.11
N PRO A 426 -22.18 29.04 -6.89
CA PRO A 426 -20.94 28.87 -6.17
C PRO A 426 -20.62 27.40 -5.90
N HIS A 427 -19.37 27.02 -6.18
CA HIS A 427 -18.81 25.72 -5.83
C HIS A 427 -17.37 25.90 -5.34
N ARG A 428 -16.79 24.84 -4.78
CA ARG A 428 -15.47 24.86 -4.11
C ARG A 428 -14.32 25.44 -4.97
N TYR A 429 -14.43 25.35 -6.29
CA TYR A 429 -13.39 25.71 -7.26
C TYR A 429 -13.70 26.99 -8.05
N VAL A 430 -14.75 27.73 -7.67
CA VAL A 430 -15.24 28.89 -8.44
C VAL A 430 -14.23 30.04 -8.52
N LEU A 431 -13.30 30.11 -7.55
CA LEU A 431 -12.25 31.14 -7.47
C LEU A 431 -10.89 30.67 -8.04
N ASP A 432 -10.76 29.43 -8.53
CA ASP A 432 -9.46 28.83 -8.91
C ASP A 432 -8.70 29.67 -9.95
N ALA A 433 -9.40 30.20 -10.94
CA ALA A 433 -8.80 31.03 -11.98
C ALA A 433 -8.25 32.34 -11.41
N ALA A 434 -9.05 33.06 -10.61
CA ALA A 434 -8.64 34.31 -9.98
C ALA A 434 -7.53 34.10 -8.95
N GLN A 435 -7.63 33.05 -8.13
CA GLN A 435 -6.60 32.71 -7.16
C GLN A 435 -5.27 32.35 -7.83
N THR A 436 -5.31 31.56 -8.92
CA THR A 436 -4.13 31.21 -9.72
C THR A 436 -3.49 32.45 -10.34
N HIS A 437 -4.32 33.37 -10.86
CA HIS A 437 -3.84 34.64 -11.42
C HIS A 437 -3.08 35.46 -10.37
N ILE A 438 -3.67 35.65 -9.18
CA ILE A 438 -3.05 36.40 -8.08
C ILE A 438 -1.80 35.72 -7.55
N PHE A 439 -1.81 34.39 -7.42
CA PHE A 439 -0.63 33.62 -7.04
C PHE A 439 0.52 33.83 -8.03
N LEU A 440 0.26 33.75 -9.34
CA LEU A 440 1.27 33.95 -10.37
C LEU A 440 1.77 35.40 -10.44
N LEU A 441 0.90 36.37 -10.18
CA LEU A 441 1.27 37.78 -10.06
C LEU A 441 2.29 37.98 -8.93
N MET A 442 1.97 37.51 -7.72
CA MET A 442 2.87 37.60 -6.57
C MET A 442 4.17 36.81 -6.80
N LYS A 443 4.07 35.60 -7.38
CA LYS A 443 5.23 34.74 -7.66
C LYS A 443 6.22 35.38 -8.64
N LYS A 444 5.74 36.02 -9.71
CA LYS A 444 6.58 36.53 -10.79
C LYS A 444 7.26 37.85 -10.48
N ASP A 445 6.65 38.69 -9.63
CA ASP A 445 7.15 40.03 -9.34
C ASP A 445 7.39 40.24 -7.84
N THR A 446 6.33 40.25 -7.04
CA THR A 446 6.37 40.64 -5.63
C THR A 446 7.31 39.78 -4.77
N PHE A 447 7.38 38.47 -5.04
CA PHE A 447 8.27 37.54 -4.36
C PHE A 447 9.75 37.93 -4.54
N TYR A 448 10.19 38.22 -5.76
CA TYR A 448 11.59 38.57 -6.02
C TYR A 448 11.96 39.95 -5.47
N ARG A 449 11.00 40.88 -5.38
CA ARG A 449 11.18 42.16 -4.68
C ARG A 449 11.28 41.96 -3.17
N TYR A 450 10.44 41.11 -2.58
CA TYR A 450 10.53 40.72 -1.17
C TYR A 450 11.91 40.16 -0.82
N LEU A 451 12.45 39.22 -1.61
CA LEU A 451 13.78 38.63 -1.36
C LEU A 451 14.92 39.66 -1.34
N LYS A 452 14.76 40.79 -2.04
CA LYS A 452 15.75 41.89 -2.07
C LYS A 452 15.49 42.97 -1.02
N SER A 453 14.31 42.94 -0.40
CA SER A 453 13.83 43.97 0.51
C SER A 453 14.60 43.99 1.85
N PRO A 454 14.61 45.14 2.55
CA PRO A 454 15.13 45.19 3.92
C PRO A 454 14.42 44.22 4.87
N VAL A 455 13.13 43.96 4.67
CA VAL A 455 12.33 43.05 5.52
C VAL A 455 12.94 41.65 5.54
N HIS A 456 13.16 41.06 4.36
CA HIS A 456 13.76 39.74 4.26
C HIS A 456 15.23 39.72 4.74
N LYS A 457 16.03 40.73 4.38
CA LYS A 457 17.43 40.83 4.80
C LYS A 457 17.58 40.96 6.32
N ASP A 458 16.69 41.68 6.98
CA ASP A 458 16.70 41.82 8.43
C ASP A 458 16.26 40.51 9.10
N MET A 459 15.29 39.78 8.52
CA MET A 459 14.94 38.44 8.99
C MET A 459 16.10 37.45 8.87
N GLN A 460 16.82 37.43 7.74
CA GLN A 460 18.01 36.61 7.53
C GLN A 460 19.10 36.88 8.59
N LYS A 461 19.32 38.15 8.95
CA LYS A 461 20.32 38.53 9.97
C LYS A 461 19.92 38.10 11.38
N ARG A 462 18.62 38.12 11.68
CA ARG A 462 18.08 37.77 13.00
C ARG A 462 17.83 36.27 13.19
N ALA A 463 17.82 35.50 12.10
CA ALA A 463 17.48 34.09 12.11
C ALA A 463 18.43 33.30 13.03
N LEU A 464 17.86 32.39 13.82
CA LEU A 464 18.61 31.63 14.80
C LEU A 464 19.50 30.58 14.12
N VAL A 465 20.74 30.43 14.58
CA VAL A 465 21.62 29.32 14.21
C VAL A 465 21.82 28.46 15.45
N PRO A 466 21.04 27.38 15.63
CA PRO A 466 21.17 26.52 16.80
C PRO A 466 22.52 25.81 16.78
N ALA A 467 23.09 25.54 17.96
CA ALA A 467 24.30 24.74 18.09
C ALA A 467 23.95 23.24 17.98
N PRO A 468 24.80 22.40 17.38
CA PRO A 468 24.59 20.97 17.37
C PRO A 468 24.70 20.41 18.80
N HIS A 469 23.82 19.48 19.14
CA HIS A 469 23.96 18.71 20.36
C HIS A 469 25.13 17.72 20.27
N VAL A 470 25.74 17.46 21.43
CA VAL A 470 26.78 16.44 21.58
C VAL A 470 26.29 15.43 22.61
N PHE A 471 25.91 14.24 22.13
CA PHE A 471 25.51 13.11 22.96
C PHE A 471 26.58 12.02 22.89
N THR A 472 26.84 11.35 24.02
CA THR A 472 27.64 10.12 24.05
C THR A 472 26.77 8.90 23.73
N ASP A 473 27.36 7.81 23.23
CA ASP A 473 26.61 6.58 22.91
C ASP A 473 25.82 6.04 24.10
N ALA A 474 26.41 6.12 25.31
CA ALA A 474 25.74 5.71 26.54
C ALA A 474 24.48 6.54 26.86
N GLN A 475 24.48 7.84 26.53
CA GLN A 475 23.31 8.71 26.69
C GLN A 475 22.22 8.33 25.68
N LEU A 476 22.58 8.06 24.42
CA LEU A 476 21.63 7.64 23.41
C LEU A 476 20.97 6.29 23.78
N GLU A 477 21.75 5.33 24.27
CA GLU A 477 21.21 4.05 24.76
C GLU A 477 20.29 4.21 25.99
N ALA A 478 20.58 5.15 26.87
CA ALA A 478 19.72 5.48 28.00
C ALA A 478 18.39 6.10 27.53
N ASN A 479 18.45 7.01 26.56
CA ASN A 479 17.28 7.66 25.96
C ASN A 479 16.37 6.64 25.29
N VAL A 480 16.93 5.74 24.46
CA VAL A 480 16.17 4.64 23.82
C VAL A 480 15.41 3.79 24.84
N ARG A 481 15.98 3.56 26.03
CA ARG A 481 15.31 2.80 27.11
C ARG A 481 14.20 3.60 27.81
N ASN A 482 14.30 4.92 27.83
CA ASN A 482 13.45 5.82 28.61
C ASN A 482 12.80 6.91 27.74
N ARG A 483 12.19 6.52 26.61
CA ARG A 483 11.57 7.46 25.67
C ARG A 483 10.44 8.25 26.32
N ASN A 484 10.52 9.58 26.23
CA ASN A 484 9.44 10.48 26.63
C ASN A 484 8.38 10.54 25.51
N PRO A 485 7.06 10.45 25.81
CA PRO A 485 6.00 10.59 24.80
C PRO A 485 5.94 11.92 24.04
N GLY A 486 6.76 12.93 24.39
CA GLY A 486 6.83 14.20 23.68
C GLY A 486 5.65 15.14 23.96
N ILE A 487 5.54 16.22 23.19
CA ILE A 487 4.46 17.22 23.35
C ILE A 487 3.12 16.61 22.92
N SER A 488 2.12 16.66 23.80
CA SER A 488 0.77 16.15 23.51
C SER A 488 0.13 16.90 22.33
N PRO A 489 -0.39 16.19 21.30
CA PRO A 489 -1.08 16.82 20.16
C PRO A 489 -2.27 17.71 20.56
N ILE A 490 -2.89 17.43 21.71
CA ILE A 490 -4.02 18.23 22.22
C ILE A 490 -3.57 19.64 22.59
N LEU A 491 -2.38 19.78 23.20
CA LEU A 491 -1.84 21.07 23.59
C LEU A 491 -1.50 21.93 22.37
N GLN A 492 -0.96 21.30 21.32
CA GLN A 492 -0.70 21.97 20.05
C GLN A 492 -1.99 22.48 19.40
N TRP A 493 -3.05 21.66 19.40
CA TRP A 493 -4.34 22.06 18.85
C TRP A 493 -4.99 23.22 19.61
N GLN A 494 -4.90 23.23 20.94
CA GLN A 494 -5.41 24.33 21.77
C GLN A 494 -4.71 25.67 21.45
N GLN A 495 -3.38 25.64 21.32
CA GLN A 495 -2.61 26.82 20.92
C GLN A 495 -3.02 27.32 19.53
N GLU A 496 -3.24 26.42 18.57
CA GLU A 496 -3.70 26.81 17.22
C GLU A 496 -5.09 27.48 17.24
N GLU A 497 -6.01 27.03 18.09
CA GLU A 497 -7.34 27.65 18.22
C GLU A 497 -7.25 29.04 18.86
N GLU A 498 -6.40 29.21 19.89
CA GLU A 498 -6.14 30.51 20.51
C GLU A 498 -5.53 31.50 19.51
N GLU A 499 -4.55 31.07 18.72
CA GLU A 499 -3.93 31.88 17.67
C GLU A 499 -4.93 32.29 16.58
N LYS A 500 -5.80 31.38 16.14
CA LYS A 500 -6.87 31.69 15.19
C LYS A 500 -7.85 32.71 15.76
N ALA A 501 -8.24 32.54 17.02
CA ALA A 501 -9.14 33.48 17.69
C ALA A 501 -8.50 34.88 17.78
N ALA A 502 -7.22 34.96 18.17
CA ALA A 502 -6.47 36.21 18.21
C ALA A 502 -6.34 36.86 16.82
N ALA A 503 -6.04 36.08 15.78
CA ALA A 503 -5.95 36.56 14.40
C ALA A 503 -7.30 37.06 13.87
N ALA A 504 -8.40 36.38 14.19
CA ALA A 504 -9.75 36.81 13.82
C ALA A 504 -10.15 38.13 14.48
N VAL A 505 -9.74 38.36 15.73
CA VAL A 505 -9.91 39.65 16.43
C VAL A 505 -9.10 40.75 15.74
N ALA A 506 -7.83 40.49 15.42
CA ALA A 506 -6.94 41.45 14.76
C ALA A 506 -7.35 41.79 13.30
N ALA A 507 -8.08 40.90 12.62
CA ALA A 507 -8.55 41.08 11.25
C ALA A 507 -9.87 41.88 11.14
N ARG A 508 -10.51 42.25 12.27
CA ARG A 508 -11.73 43.07 12.24
C ARG A 508 -11.43 44.45 11.66
N PRO A 509 -12.27 44.99 10.75
CA PRO A 509 -12.07 46.31 10.18
C PRO A 509 -12.11 47.37 11.30
N ILE A 510 -11.06 48.20 11.36
CA ILE A 510 -11.00 49.35 12.27
C ILE A 510 -12.01 50.39 11.77
N ASP A 511 -13.01 50.72 12.59
CA ASP A 511 -13.97 51.77 12.28
C ASP A 511 -13.31 53.15 12.39
N VAL A 512 -12.88 53.67 11.23
CA VAL A 512 -12.23 54.98 11.11
C VAL A 512 -13.14 56.12 11.58
N LYS A 513 -14.49 55.96 11.58
CA LYS A 513 -15.40 56.99 12.11
C LYS A 513 -15.35 57.11 13.63
N ALA A 514 -15.10 56.01 14.34
CA ALA A 514 -14.98 56.02 15.81
C ALA A 514 -13.68 56.69 16.29
N MET A 515 -12.57 56.49 15.57
CA MET A 515 -11.27 57.11 15.91
C MET A 515 -11.21 58.63 15.63
N VAL A 516 -11.95 59.12 14.63
CA VAL A 516 -12.03 60.57 14.35
C VAL A 516 -12.96 61.30 15.35
N ALA A 517 -13.91 60.58 15.94
CA ALA A 517 -14.77 61.12 17.00
C ALA A 517 -14.02 61.31 18.34
N THR A 518 -13.08 60.42 18.67
CA THR A 518 -12.28 60.53 19.90
C THR A 518 -11.20 61.61 19.82
N ASN A 519 -10.63 61.89 18.64
CA ASN A 519 -9.63 62.97 18.45
C ASN A 519 -10.22 64.39 18.40
N LYS A 520 -11.55 64.56 18.48
CA LYS A 520 -12.20 65.88 18.57
C LYS A 520 -12.48 66.33 20.00
N LEU A 521 -12.18 65.50 21.01
CA LEU A 521 -12.41 65.83 22.42
C LEU A 521 -11.21 66.52 23.11
N ASP A 522 -10.02 66.53 22.51
CA ASP A 522 -8.80 67.14 23.08
C ASP A 522 -8.38 68.48 22.42
N ARG A 523 -9.35 69.30 22.02
CA ARG A 523 -9.12 70.73 21.75
C ARG A 523 -10.08 71.57 22.59
N LYS A 524 -9.68 71.86 23.82
CA LYS A 524 -10.12 73.04 24.58
C LYS A 524 -8.92 73.70 25.23
#